data_AF-A0A2U8P3Y0-F1
#
_entry.id   AF-A0A2U8P3Y0-F1
#
_cell.length_a   1.000
_cell.length_b   1.000
_cell.length_c   1.000
_cell.angle_alpha   90.00
_cell.angle_beta   90.00
_cell.angle_gamma   90.00
#
_symmetry.space_group_name_H-M   'P 1'
#
loop_
_entity.id
_entity.type
_entity.pdbx_description
1 polymer ?
#
loop_
_entity_poly.entity_id
_entity_poly.type
_entity_poly.pdbx_seq_one_letter_code
_entity_poly.pdbx_strand_id
1 'polypeptide(L)'
;MTLDDLPQGALPAEPVVPRVDRASPSVQKVTRAEELRLQLADEIVRGALAPGSPLDETDIARRFSVSRTPVREALRQLVASGLVEARAHRGAVVAQPSIERLTSMFEAMAELEALCAGLAAERMSAAERHGLEAIHEELRVLSYTGNPDRFHEVNERFHNAIYAGSQNGYIAEITLATRVRVQPFRRAQFRNLGRLAKSQAEHDRVVVAIMRGDKQGAAAAMRAHIELVRGEYEIYAVSV
;
A
#
# COMPACT_ATOMS: atom_id res chain seq x y z
N MET A 1 -74.36 26.45 39.11
CA MET A 1 -74.54 25.11 38.50
C MET A 1 -73.17 24.70 37.98
N THR A 2 -72.81 23.44 38.23
CA THR A 2 -71.49 22.90 38.58
C THR A 2 -70.43 22.88 37.49
N LEU A 3 -69.18 22.92 37.97
CA LEU A 3 -67.97 22.43 37.31
C LEU A 3 -68.14 20.92 37.05
N ASP A 4 -68.34 20.50 35.81
CA ASP A 4 -68.05 19.16 35.28
C ASP A 4 -68.69 19.03 33.87
N ASP A 5 -67.91 19.34 32.83
CA ASP A 5 -67.99 18.68 31.50
C ASP A 5 -67.04 19.38 30.52
N LEU A 6 -65.76 18.99 30.54
CA LEU A 6 -64.85 19.17 29.41
C LEU A 6 -64.32 17.78 29.03
N PRO A 7 -64.44 17.35 27.77
CA PRO A 7 -63.92 16.06 27.34
C PRO A 7 -62.39 16.06 27.41
N GLN A 8 -61.83 15.07 28.12
CA GLN A 8 -60.41 14.79 28.17
C GLN A 8 -59.93 14.34 26.77
N GLY A 9 -59.25 15.23 26.05
CA GLY A 9 -58.51 14.87 24.85
C GLY A 9 -57.28 14.05 25.23
N ALA A 10 -57.30 12.75 24.94
CA ALA A 10 -56.11 11.91 25.05
C ALA A 10 -55.07 12.37 24.01
N LEU A 11 -53.88 12.77 24.49
CA LEU A 11 -52.72 13.04 23.64
C LEU A 11 -52.27 11.73 22.96
N PRO A 12 -51.91 11.75 21.66
CA PRO A 12 -51.40 10.56 21.00
C PRO A 12 -50.05 10.15 21.61
N ALA A 13 -49.92 8.85 21.91
CA ALA A 13 -48.68 8.27 22.42
C ALA A 13 -47.52 8.48 21.44
N GLU A 14 -46.40 9.00 21.91
CA GLU A 14 -45.16 9.10 21.14
C GLU A 14 -44.70 7.70 20.69
N PRO A 15 -44.21 7.54 19.44
CA PRO A 15 -43.69 6.26 18.99
C PRO A 15 -42.37 5.95 19.71
N VAL A 16 -42.36 4.84 20.44
CA VAL A 16 -41.15 4.26 21.03
C VAL A 16 -40.24 3.78 19.89
N VAL A 17 -39.25 4.61 19.55
CA VAL A 17 -38.19 4.24 18.59
C VAL A 17 -37.26 3.24 19.29
N PRO A 18 -37.07 2.01 18.77
CA PRO A 18 -36.15 1.06 19.37
C PRO A 18 -34.73 1.61 19.24
N ARG A 19 -34.02 1.74 20.37
CA ARG A 19 -32.60 2.05 20.39
C ARG A 19 -31.87 0.89 19.73
N VAL A 20 -31.35 1.14 18.52
CA VAL A 20 -30.40 0.24 17.88
C VAL A 20 -29.10 0.33 18.68
N ASP A 21 -28.81 -0.71 19.44
CA ASP A 21 -27.51 -0.90 20.07
C ASP A 21 -26.45 -0.91 18.97
N ARG A 22 -25.70 0.19 18.84
CA ARG A 22 -24.52 0.25 18.00
C ARG A 22 -23.45 -0.63 18.64
N ALA A 23 -23.40 -1.89 18.21
CA ALA A 23 -22.30 -2.79 18.52
C ALA A 23 -20.98 -2.09 18.22
N SER A 24 -20.12 -1.95 19.23
CA SER A 24 -18.78 -1.40 19.08
C SER A 24 -17.97 -2.28 18.12
N PRO A 25 -17.11 -1.71 17.26
CA PRO A 25 -16.33 -2.50 16.31
C PRO A 25 -15.39 -3.43 17.07
N SER A 26 -15.58 -4.74 16.93
CA SER A 26 -14.70 -5.74 17.51
C SER A 26 -13.33 -5.66 16.83
N VAL A 27 -12.27 -5.42 17.60
CA VAL A 27 -10.89 -5.56 17.13
C VAL A 27 -10.69 -7.01 16.68
N GLN A 28 -10.68 -7.25 15.37
CA GLN A 28 -10.43 -8.58 14.82
C GLN A 28 -9.03 -9.04 15.25
N LYS A 29 -8.94 -10.17 15.98
CA LYS A 29 -7.66 -10.83 16.26
C LYS A 29 -7.05 -11.30 14.95
N VAL A 30 -5.85 -10.81 14.64
CA VAL A 30 -5.03 -11.29 13.52
C VAL A 30 -4.80 -12.80 13.70
N THR A 31 -5.05 -13.59 12.66
CA THR A 31 -4.86 -15.05 12.73
C THR A 31 -3.38 -15.39 12.58
N ARG A 32 -2.97 -16.59 13.04
CA ARG A 32 -1.57 -17.05 12.88
C ARG A 32 -1.17 -17.18 11.40
N ALA A 33 -2.11 -17.51 10.53
CA ALA A 33 -1.90 -17.55 9.09
C ALA A 33 -1.67 -16.15 8.51
N GLU A 34 -2.41 -15.14 9.00
CA GLU A 34 -2.24 -13.75 8.57
C GLU A 34 -0.91 -13.16 9.06
N GLU A 35 -0.51 -13.41 10.30
CA GLU A 35 0.83 -13.04 10.81
C GLU A 35 1.94 -13.63 9.93
N LEU A 36 1.83 -14.92 9.61
CA LEU A 36 2.81 -15.62 8.79
C LEU A 36 2.83 -15.08 7.36
N ARG A 37 1.67 -14.77 6.79
CA ARG A 37 1.56 -14.14 5.45
C ARG A 37 2.27 -12.80 5.42
N LEU A 38 2.04 -11.94 6.42
CA LEU A 38 2.67 -10.63 6.52
C LEU A 38 4.18 -10.75 6.61
N GLN A 39 4.70 -11.67 7.44
CA GLN A 39 6.14 -11.89 7.59
C GLN A 39 6.78 -12.42 6.31
N LEU A 40 6.15 -13.38 5.63
CA LEU A 40 6.66 -13.90 4.35
C LEU A 40 6.60 -12.87 3.22
N ALA A 41 5.50 -12.10 3.14
CA ALA A 41 5.39 -11.00 2.18
C ALA A 41 6.51 -9.98 2.37
N ASP A 42 6.78 -9.63 3.62
CA ASP A 42 7.82 -8.71 4.01
C ASP A 42 9.23 -9.25 3.69
N GLU A 43 9.51 -10.52 3.94
CA GLU A 43 10.76 -11.17 3.52
C GLU A 43 10.93 -11.18 1.98
N ILE A 44 9.86 -11.38 1.21
CA ILE A 44 9.88 -11.31 -0.26
C ILE A 44 10.13 -9.87 -0.73
N VAL A 45 9.40 -8.90 -0.17
CA VAL A 45 9.49 -7.47 -0.50
C VAL A 45 10.88 -6.91 -0.18
N ARG A 46 11.47 -7.32 0.94
CA ARG A 46 12.85 -6.98 1.29
C ARG A 46 13.88 -7.82 0.54
N GLY A 47 13.48 -8.81 -0.25
CA GLY A 47 14.39 -9.68 -1.01
C GLY A 47 15.23 -10.64 -0.15
N ALA A 48 14.83 -10.88 1.10
CA ALA A 48 15.37 -11.98 1.90
C ALA A 48 14.96 -13.35 1.30
N LEU A 49 13.77 -13.41 0.69
CA LEU A 49 13.35 -14.50 -0.18
C LEU A 49 13.45 -14.05 -1.64
N ALA A 50 14.41 -14.60 -2.37
CA ALA A 50 14.71 -14.18 -3.75
C ALA A 50 13.61 -14.61 -4.74
N PRO A 51 13.36 -13.85 -5.82
CA PRO A 51 12.49 -14.27 -6.92
C PRO A 51 12.86 -15.67 -7.45
N GLY A 52 11.86 -16.52 -7.68
CA GLY A 52 12.04 -17.89 -8.14
C GLY A 52 12.47 -18.89 -7.06
N SER A 53 12.78 -18.45 -5.84
CA SER A 53 13.14 -19.36 -4.75
C SER A 53 11.96 -20.24 -4.31
N PRO A 54 12.19 -21.51 -3.98
CA PRO A 54 11.14 -22.40 -3.49
C PRO A 54 10.73 -22.05 -2.07
N LEU A 55 9.43 -22.16 -1.79
CA LEU A 55 8.82 -21.98 -0.48
C LEU A 55 8.34 -23.33 0.05
N ASP A 56 9.23 -24.05 0.74
CA ASP A 56 8.91 -25.35 1.34
C ASP A 56 8.04 -25.19 2.60
N GLU A 57 6.83 -25.77 2.56
CA GLU A 57 5.88 -25.69 3.67
C GLU A 57 6.43 -26.25 4.99
N THR A 58 7.25 -27.30 4.91
CA THR A 58 7.82 -28.00 6.07
C THR A 58 8.91 -27.16 6.71
N ASP A 59 9.78 -26.56 5.90
CA ASP A 59 10.83 -25.68 6.38
C ASP A 59 10.26 -24.41 7.01
N ILE A 60 9.23 -23.81 6.38
CA ILE A 60 8.53 -22.64 6.91
C ILE A 60 7.82 -23.02 8.23
N ALA A 61 7.10 -24.15 8.28
CA ALA A 61 6.43 -24.61 9.49
C ALA A 61 7.41 -24.76 10.67
N ARG A 62 8.57 -25.37 10.41
CA ARG A 62 9.65 -25.52 11.40
C ARG A 62 10.21 -24.17 11.83
N ARG A 63 10.50 -23.26 10.88
CA ARG A 63 11.09 -21.93 11.17
C ARG A 63 10.20 -21.09 12.08
N PHE A 64 8.88 -21.13 11.86
CA PHE A 64 7.93 -20.33 12.64
C PHE A 64 7.29 -21.08 13.81
N SER A 65 7.71 -22.33 14.07
CA SER A 65 7.17 -23.20 15.12
C SER A 65 5.64 -23.32 15.06
N VAL A 66 5.11 -23.59 13.86
CA VAL A 66 3.68 -23.75 13.59
C VAL A 66 3.41 -25.06 12.84
N SER A 67 2.15 -25.49 12.78
CA SER A 67 1.75 -26.60 11.90
C SER A 67 1.75 -26.18 10.42
N ARG A 68 1.63 -27.14 9.50
CA ARG A 68 1.60 -26.86 8.05
C ARG A 68 0.32 -26.16 7.58
N THR A 69 -0.77 -26.24 8.34
CA THR A 69 -2.06 -25.64 7.97
C THR A 69 -1.98 -24.10 7.82
N PRO A 70 -1.54 -23.32 8.83
CA PRO A 70 -1.39 -21.87 8.68
C PRO A 70 -0.36 -21.49 7.61
N VAL A 71 0.65 -22.34 7.36
CA VAL A 71 1.62 -22.14 6.26
C VAL A 71 0.95 -22.23 4.90
N ARG A 72 0.14 -23.27 4.67
CA ARG A 72 -0.62 -23.43 3.42
C ARG A 72 -1.59 -22.29 3.18
N GLU A 73 -2.27 -21.84 4.23
CA GLU A 73 -3.18 -20.69 4.14
C GLU A 73 -2.43 -19.40 3.80
N ALA A 74 -1.31 -19.12 4.48
CA ALA A 74 -0.46 -17.98 4.17
C ALA A 74 0.03 -18.01 2.72
N LEU A 75 0.55 -19.16 2.26
CA LEU A 75 1.03 -19.33 0.88
C LEU A 75 -0.11 -19.17 -0.15
N ARG A 76 -1.31 -19.70 0.12
CA ARG A 76 -2.48 -19.48 -0.76
C ARG A 76 -2.84 -18.01 -0.87
N GLN A 77 -2.80 -17.27 0.23
CA GLN A 77 -3.06 -15.83 0.22
C GLN A 77 -1.95 -15.06 -0.53
N LEU A 78 -0.68 -15.48 -0.42
CA LEU A 78 0.42 -14.90 -1.21
C LEU A 78 0.32 -15.24 -2.71
N VAL A 79 -0.23 -16.40 -3.06
CA VAL A 79 -0.54 -16.75 -4.44
C VAL A 79 -1.64 -15.83 -4.98
N ALA A 80 -2.71 -15.62 -4.21
CA ALA A 80 -3.78 -14.69 -4.58
C ALA A 80 -3.27 -13.24 -4.69
N SER A 81 -2.31 -12.84 -3.85
CA SER A 81 -1.67 -11.51 -3.94
C SER A 81 -0.67 -11.40 -5.10
N GLY A 82 -0.24 -12.51 -5.71
CA GLY A 82 0.72 -12.53 -6.80
C GLY A 82 2.19 -12.37 -6.38
N LEU A 83 2.50 -12.43 -5.08
CA LEU A 83 3.88 -12.47 -4.57
C LEU A 83 4.50 -13.88 -4.69
N VAL A 84 3.65 -14.89 -4.84
CA VAL A 84 4.01 -16.30 -4.93
C VAL A 84 3.30 -16.93 -6.12
N GLU A 85 3.95 -17.87 -6.78
CA GLU A 85 3.38 -18.69 -7.84
C GLU A 85 3.23 -20.13 -7.34
N ALA A 86 2.07 -20.75 -7.61
CA ALA A 86 1.88 -22.17 -7.37
C ALA A 86 2.46 -22.96 -8.56
N ARG A 87 3.37 -23.90 -8.30
CA ARG A 87 3.91 -24.81 -9.33
C ARG A 87 3.40 -26.23 -9.13
N ALA A 88 2.93 -26.82 -10.22
CA ALA A 88 2.52 -28.23 -10.23
C ALA A 88 3.67 -29.10 -9.71
N HIS A 89 3.37 -29.95 -8.72
CA HIS A 89 4.30 -30.91 -8.11
C HIS A 89 5.55 -30.34 -7.40
N ARG A 90 5.73 -29.01 -7.35
CA ARG A 90 6.89 -28.35 -6.71
C ARG A 90 6.53 -27.38 -5.57
N GLY A 91 5.25 -27.31 -5.20
CA GLY A 91 4.79 -26.42 -4.14
C GLY A 91 4.72 -24.95 -4.60
N ALA A 92 5.02 -24.03 -3.68
CA ALA A 92 5.00 -22.59 -3.92
C ALA A 92 6.41 -22.07 -4.25
N VAL A 93 6.51 -21.07 -5.13
CA VAL A 93 7.78 -20.34 -5.39
C VAL A 93 7.54 -18.84 -5.32
N VAL A 94 8.53 -18.06 -4.94
CA VAL A 94 8.45 -16.59 -5.03
C VAL A 94 8.27 -16.19 -6.50
N ALA A 95 7.34 -15.27 -6.77
CA ALA A 95 7.03 -14.84 -8.13
C ALA A 95 8.26 -14.33 -8.88
N GLN A 96 8.36 -14.67 -10.17
CA GLN A 96 9.47 -14.27 -11.04
C GLN A 96 8.93 -13.90 -12.43
N PRO A 97 8.30 -12.72 -12.58
CA PRO A 97 7.75 -12.28 -13.85
C PRO A 97 8.85 -12.12 -14.90
N SER A 98 8.50 -12.36 -16.17
CA SER A 98 9.37 -12.00 -17.30
C SER A 98 9.59 -10.48 -17.33
N ILE A 99 10.66 -10.03 -18.00
CA ILE A 99 10.95 -8.59 -18.18
C ILE A 99 9.74 -7.89 -18.80
N GLU A 100 9.18 -8.45 -19.89
CA GLU A 100 7.99 -7.92 -20.55
C GLU A 100 6.80 -7.76 -19.59
N ARG A 101 6.52 -8.80 -18.79
CA ARG A 101 5.43 -8.75 -17.81
C ARG A 101 5.67 -7.68 -16.76
N LEU A 102 6.91 -7.55 -16.29
CA LEU A 102 7.30 -6.57 -15.30
C LEU A 102 7.21 -5.13 -15.85
N THR A 103 7.59 -4.92 -17.12
CA THR A 103 7.36 -3.65 -17.83
C THR A 103 5.89 -3.28 -17.83
N SER A 104 4.99 -4.18 -18.22
CA SER A 104 3.54 -3.91 -18.17
C SER A 104 3.02 -3.65 -16.76
N MET A 105 3.60 -4.29 -15.74
CA MET A 105 3.26 -4.02 -14.34
C MET A 105 3.68 -2.62 -13.90
N PHE A 106 4.85 -2.14 -14.32
CA PHE A 106 5.31 -0.77 -14.06
C PHE A 106 4.49 0.28 -14.83
N GLU A 107 4.08 -0.01 -16.06
CA GLU A 107 3.17 0.87 -16.82
C GLU A 107 1.83 1.04 -16.09
N ALA A 108 1.22 -0.07 -15.66
CA ALA A 108 -0.01 -0.03 -14.87
C ALA A 108 0.18 0.72 -13.54
N MET A 109 1.32 0.52 -12.87
CA MET A 109 1.68 1.26 -11.65
C MET A 109 1.73 2.77 -11.91
N ALA A 110 2.43 3.20 -12.97
CA ALA A 110 2.60 4.60 -13.28
C ALA A 110 1.26 5.32 -13.46
N GLU A 111 0.30 4.69 -14.15
CA GLU A 111 -1.05 5.25 -14.31
C GLU A 111 -1.86 5.29 -13.02
N LEU A 112 -1.81 4.23 -12.21
CA LEU A 112 -2.53 4.17 -10.94
C LEU A 112 -1.99 5.19 -9.92
N GLU A 113 -0.67 5.30 -9.79
CA GLU A 113 -0.05 6.28 -8.91
C GLU A 113 -0.29 7.71 -9.41
N ALA A 114 -0.24 7.95 -10.73
CA ALA A 114 -0.55 9.25 -11.32
C ALA A 114 -2.00 9.67 -11.06
N LEU A 115 -2.95 8.74 -11.19
CA LEU A 115 -4.34 8.99 -10.86
C LEU A 115 -4.49 9.36 -9.37
N CYS A 116 -3.85 8.61 -8.47
CA CYS A 116 -3.84 8.94 -7.05
C CYS A 116 -3.28 10.34 -6.78
N ALA A 117 -2.12 10.68 -7.36
CA ALA A 117 -1.47 11.98 -7.17
C ALA A 117 -2.32 13.14 -7.68
N GLY A 118 -2.92 12.99 -8.86
CA GLY A 118 -3.82 13.99 -9.43
C GLY A 118 -5.07 14.21 -8.58
N LEU A 119 -5.68 13.14 -8.07
CA LEU A 119 -6.82 13.24 -7.15
C LEU A 119 -6.41 13.82 -5.79
N ALA A 120 -5.23 13.47 -5.28
CA ALA A 120 -4.70 14.01 -4.04
C ALA A 120 -4.48 15.53 -4.12
N ALA A 121 -3.98 16.02 -5.26
CA ALA A 121 -3.87 17.45 -5.53
C ALA A 121 -5.22 18.19 -5.41
N GLU A 122 -6.33 17.60 -5.87
CA GLU A 122 -7.65 18.22 -5.75
C GLU A 122 -8.27 18.08 -4.35
N ARG A 123 -8.00 16.96 -3.66
CA ARG A 123 -8.87 16.49 -2.56
C ARG A 123 -8.22 16.50 -1.18
N MET A 124 -6.89 16.54 -1.09
CA MET A 124 -6.24 16.62 0.22
C MET A 124 -6.61 17.90 0.95
N SER A 125 -7.00 17.76 2.21
CA SER A 125 -7.16 18.85 3.16
C SER A 125 -5.81 19.50 3.49
N ALA A 126 -5.86 20.69 4.10
CA ALA A 126 -4.65 21.38 4.56
C ALA A 126 -3.83 20.54 5.57
N ALA A 127 -4.51 19.80 6.45
CA ALA A 127 -3.85 18.94 7.43
C ALA A 127 -3.13 17.75 6.76
N GLU A 128 -3.77 17.12 5.76
CA GLU A 128 -3.17 16.01 5.02
C GLU A 128 -1.97 16.47 4.18
N ARG A 129 -2.06 17.67 3.56
CA ARG A 129 -0.94 18.31 2.86
C ARG A 129 0.24 18.54 3.80
N HIS A 130 0.00 19.11 4.96
CA HIS A 130 1.05 19.32 5.96
C HIS A 130 1.69 17.99 6.40
N GLY A 131 0.88 16.94 6.58
CA GLY A 131 1.39 15.59 6.85
C GLY A 131 2.26 15.03 5.73
N LEU A 132 1.87 15.23 4.46
CA LEU A 132 2.67 14.82 3.30
C LEU A 132 4.00 15.58 3.24
N GLU A 133 4.00 16.89 3.49
CA GLU A 133 5.20 17.73 3.52
C GLU A 133 6.19 17.28 4.61
N ALA A 134 5.69 16.93 5.80
CA ALA A 134 6.52 16.42 6.87
C ALA A 134 7.21 15.09 6.52
N ILE A 135 6.49 14.17 5.86
CA ILE A 135 7.06 12.90 5.37
C ILE A 135 8.11 13.17 4.29
N HIS A 136 7.82 14.10 3.39
CA HIS A 136 8.72 14.50 2.32
C HIS A 136 10.02 15.12 2.84
N GLU A 137 9.95 15.91 3.91
CA GLU A 137 11.12 16.47 4.58
C GLU A 137 11.96 15.37 5.27
N GLU A 138 11.34 14.35 5.86
CA GLU A 138 12.03 13.17 6.40
C GLU A 138 12.82 12.44 5.28
N LEU A 139 12.22 12.27 4.09
CA LEU A 139 12.92 11.71 2.91
C LEU A 139 14.10 12.57 2.47
N ARG A 140 13.92 13.89 2.45
CA ARG A 140 14.98 14.83 2.09
C ARG A 140 16.19 14.64 2.98
N VAL A 141 16.02 14.60 4.30
CA VAL A 141 17.13 14.37 5.25
C VAL A 141 17.79 13.02 5.01
N LEU A 142 17.00 11.95 4.88
CA LEU A 142 17.51 10.59 4.68
C LEU A 142 18.30 10.42 3.37
N SER A 143 17.95 11.19 2.33
CA SER A 143 18.67 11.19 1.06
C SER A 143 20.12 11.68 1.19
N TYR A 144 20.43 12.51 2.20
CA TYR A 144 21.78 13.00 2.49
C TYR A 144 22.52 12.13 3.52
N THR A 145 21.82 11.63 4.54
CA THR A 145 22.46 10.89 5.64
C THR A 145 22.77 9.43 5.29
N GLY A 146 22.18 8.90 4.22
CA GLY A 146 22.55 7.60 3.66
C GLY A 146 22.08 6.40 4.46
N ASN A 147 20.77 6.34 4.77
CA ASN A 147 20.14 5.16 5.36
C ASN A 147 19.09 4.58 4.40
N PRO A 148 19.47 3.65 3.50
CA PRO A 148 18.57 3.11 2.47
C PRO A 148 17.34 2.39 3.01
N ASP A 149 17.49 1.63 4.10
CA ASP A 149 16.37 0.88 4.70
C ASP A 149 15.34 1.84 5.28
N ARG A 150 15.81 2.85 6.04
CA ARG A 150 14.91 3.87 6.57
C ARG A 150 14.30 4.74 5.48
N PHE A 151 15.08 5.10 4.46
CA PHE A 151 14.56 5.82 3.29
C PHE A 151 13.44 5.03 2.61
N HIS A 152 13.61 3.71 2.44
CA HIS A 152 12.59 2.86 1.86
C HIS A 152 11.29 2.86 2.69
N GLU A 153 11.38 2.69 4.01
CA GLU A 153 10.22 2.73 4.91
C GLU A 153 9.45 4.06 4.81
N VAL A 154 10.18 5.18 4.82
CA VAL A 154 9.56 6.52 4.73
C VAL A 154 9.01 6.76 3.32
N ASN A 155 9.64 6.21 2.28
CA ASN A 155 9.15 6.27 0.91
C ASN A 155 7.81 5.53 0.77
N GLU A 156 7.66 4.36 1.39
CA GLU A 156 6.37 3.68 1.44
C GLU A 156 5.29 4.55 2.10
N ARG A 157 5.63 5.20 3.24
CA ARG A 157 4.71 6.13 3.91
C ARG A 157 4.34 7.32 3.03
N PHE A 158 5.29 7.87 2.26
CA PHE A 158 5.06 8.98 1.35
C PHE A 158 4.03 8.61 0.27
N HIS A 159 4.24 7.50 -0.43
CA HIS A 159 3.33 7.04 -1.47
C HIS A 159 1.94 6.67 -0.90
N ASN A 160 1.91 5.99 0.26
CA ASN A 160 0.64 5.66 0.93
C ASN A 160 -0.15 6.90 1.35
N ALA A 161 0.52 7.97 1.77
CA ALA A 161 -0.14 9.24 2.09
C ALA A 161 -0.78 9.88 0.85
N ILE A 162 -0.16 9.76 -0.33
CA ILE A 162 -0.74 10.22 -1.60
C ILE A 162 -1.96 9.37 -1.98
N TYR A 163 -1.90 8.06 -1.82
CA TYR A 163 -3.03 7.18 -2.14
C TYR A 163 -4.23 7.48 -1.24
N ALA A 164 -4.01 7.62 0.07
CA ALA A 164 -5.03 8.07 1.01
C ALA A 164 -5.57 9.46 0.63
N GLY A 165 -4.66 10.37 0.29
CA GLY A 165 -4.97 11.74 -0.15
C GLY A 165 -5.87 11.82 -1.39
N SER A 166 -5.91 10.77 -2.23
CA SER A 166 -6.84 10.69 -3.36
C SER A 166 -8.33 10.73 -2.95
N GLN A 167 -8.62 10.50 -1.66
CA GLN A 167 -9.97 10.35 -1.10
C GLN A 167 -10.84 9.39 -1.93
N ASN A 168 -10.21 8.36 -2.51
CA ASN A 168 -10.86 7.28 -3.22
C ASN A 168 -10.30 5.95 -2.72
N GLY A 169 -10.97 5.37 -1.72
CA GLY A 169 -10.53 4.14 -1.08
C GLY A 169 -10.34 2.97 -2.05
N TYR A 170 -11.17 2.87 -3.09
CA TYR A 170 -11.08 1.78 -4.05
C TYR A 170 -9.87 1.92 -4.99
N ILE A 171 -9.58 3.13 -5.46
CA ILE A 171 -8.35 3.38 -6.26
C ILE A 171 -7.11 3.16 -5.38
N ALA A 172 -7.12 3.65 -4.14
CA ALA A 172 -6.02 3.46 -3.21
C ALA A 172 -5.74 1.97 -2.95
N GLU A 173 -6.79 1.16 -2.77
CA GLU A 173 -6.70 -0.30 -2.60
C GLU A 173 -6.04 -0.98 -3.80
N ILE A 174 -6.53 -0.71 -5.03
CA ILE A 174 -5.97 -1.31 -6.25
C ILE A 174 -4.52 -0.85 -6.47
N THR A 175 -4.23 0.42 -6.21
CA THR A 175 -2.88 0.99 -6.35
C THR A 175 -1.92 0.31 -5.38
N LEU A 176 -2.30 0.18 -4.11
CA LEU A 176 -1.49 -0.49 -3.09
C LEU A 176 -1.25 -1.96 -3.44
N ALA A 177 -2.30 -2.70 -3.85
CA ALA A 177 -2.18 -4.09 -4.25
C ALA A 177 -1.23 -4.27 -5.44
N THR A 178 -1.31 -3.37 -6.42
CA THR A 178 -0.39 -3.39 -7.57
C THR A 178 1.03 -3.06 -7.11
N ARG A 179 1.20 -2.14 -6.14
CA ARG A 179 2.51 -1.65 -5.70
C ARG A 179 3.28 -2.72 -4.96
N VAL A 180 2.59 -3.44 -4.07
CA VAL A 180 3.14 -4.59 -3.35
C VAL A 180 3.69 -5.64 -4.34
N ARG A 181 3.02 -5.87 -5.47
CA ARG A 181 3.47 -6.84 -6.49
C ARG A 181 4.75 -6.43 -7.22
N VAL A 182 4.98 -5.13 -7.44
CA VAL A 182 6.23 -4.65 -8.07
C VAL A 182 7.34 -4.35 -7.07
N GLN A 183 7.04 -4.21 -5.78
CA GLN A 183 7.99 -3.78 -4.75
C GLN A 183 9.27 -4.63 -4.65
N PRO A 184 9.23 -5.98 -4.73
CA PRO A 184 10.44 -6.81 -4.69
C PRO A 184 11.46 -6.44 -5.78
N PHE A 185 10.97 -5.99 -6.94
CA PHE A 185 11.80 -5.60 -8.09
C PHE A 185 12.30 -4.15 -7.98
N ARG A 186 11.72 -3.31 -7.11
CA ARG A 186 12.14 -1.92 -6.92
C ARG A 186 13.29 -1.75 -5.93
N ARG A 187 13.38 -2.61 -4.90
CA ARG A 187 14.32 -2.43 -3.78
C ARG A 187 15.80 -2.42 -4.21
N ALA A 188 16.14 -3.15 -5.27
CA ALA A 188 17.49 -3.24 -5.80
C ALA A 188 18.12 -1.87 -6.14
N GLN A 189 17.29 -0.89 -6.51
CA GLN A 189 17.71 0.42 -6.98
C GLN A 189 18.25 1.33 -5.86
N PHE A 190 17.78 1.16 -4.63
CA PHE A 190 18.06 2.09 -3.52
C PHE A 190 19.40 1.84 -2.81
N ARG A 191 20.23 0.93 -3.30
CA ARG A 191 21.58 0.67 -2.76
C ARG A 191 22.60 1.77 -3.10
N ASN A 192 22.22 2.74 -3.91
CA ASN A 192 23.09 3.83 -4.37
C ASN A 192 22.60 5.19 -3.84
N LEU A 193 23.45 5.94 -3.13
CA LEU A 193 23.15 7.29 -2.63
C LEU A 193 22.72 8.25 -3.75
N GLY A 194 23.33 8.13 -4.93
CA GLY A 194 22.95 8.94 -6.10
C GLY A 194 21.50 8.70 -6.54
N ARG A 195 20.96 7.49 -6.33
CA ARG A 195 19.55 7.18 -6.61
C ARG A 195 18.62 7.81 -5.58
N LEU A 196 19.01 7.86 -4.30
CA LEU A 196 18.20 8.48 -3.24
C LEU A 196 17.99 9.97 -3.51
N ALA A 197 19.06 10.71 -3.84
CA ALA A 197 18.98 12.13 -4.16
C ALA A 197 18.13 12.41 -5.41
N LYS A 198 18.24 11.57 -6.45
CA LYS A 198 17.37 11.64 -7.64
C LYS A 198 15.90 11.39 -7.27
N SER A 199 15.62 10.36 -6.48
CA SER A 199 14.26 10.02 -6.04
C SER A 199 13.64 11.18 -5.27
N GLN A 200 14.42 11.82 -4.39
CA GLN A 200 13.96 13.00 -3.67
C GLN A 200 13.60 14.15 -4.62
N ALA A 201 14.45 14.46 -5.61
CA ALA A 201 14.14 15.51 -6.59
C ALA A 201 12.91 15.19 -7.46
N GLU A 202 12.63 13.90 -7.70
CA GLU A 202 11.40 13.45 -8.34
C GLU A 202 10.17 13.67 -7.44
N HIS A 203 10.28 13.31 -6.15
CA HIS A 203 9.23 13.53 -5.15
C HIS A 203 8.90 15.00 -4.93
N ASP A 204 9.91 15.88 -4.90
CA ASP A 204 9.74 17.34 -4.80
C ASP A 204 8.74 17.87 -5.84
N ARG A 205 8.83 17.40 -7.09
CA ARG A 205 7.93 17.84 -8.17
C ARG A 205 6.49 17.41 -7.92
N VAL A 206 6.29 16.18 -7.43
CA VAL A 206 4.97 15.65 -7.08
C VAL A 206 4.37 16.47 -5.94
N VAL A 207 5.13 16.70 -4.87
CA VAL A 207 4.66 17.46 -3.70
C VAL A 207 4.30 18.88 -4.09
N VAL A 208 5.15 19.58 -4.84
CA VAL A 208 4.87 20.96 -5.29
C VAL A 208 3.57 21.02 -6.09
N ALA A 209 3.34 20.08 -7.01
CA ALA A 209 2.12 20.04 -7.79
C ALA A 209 0.89 19.74 -6.92
N ILE A 210 1.00 18.77 -5.99
CA ILE A 210 -0.06 18.48 -5.02
C ILE A 210 -0.37 19.75 -4.24
N MET A 211 0.61 20.42 -3.64
CA MET A 211 0.43 21.63 -2.82
C MET A 211 -0.28 22.76 -3.55
N ARG A 212 -0.04 22.92 -4.85
CA ARG A 212 -0.68 23.93 -5.70
C ARG A 212 -2.11 23.58 -6.12
N GLY A 213 -2.58 22.37 -5.82
CA GLY A 213 -3.85 21.87 -6.33
C GLY A 213 -3.81 21.52 -7.81
N ASP A 214 -2.61 21.34 -8.38
CA ASP A 214 -2.43 21.07 -9.80
C ASP A 214 -2.54 19.56 -10.08
N LYS A 215 -3.76 19.13 -10.40
CA LYS A 215 -4.05 17.74 -10.76
C LYS A 215 -3.21 17.21 -11.91
N GLN A 216 -3.13 17.98 -12.99
CA GLN A 216 -2.46 17.53 -14.21
C GLN A 216 -0.94 17.45 -13.97
N GLY A 217 -0.38 18.47 -13.31
CA GLY A 217 1.02 18.48 -12.91
C GLY A 217 1.37 17.34 -11.94
N ALA A 218 0.53 17.06 -10.95
CA ALA A 218 0.77 16.00 -9.97
C ALA A 218 0.74 14.61 -10.63
N ALA A 219 -0.24 14.37 -11.51
CA ALA A 219 -0.32 13.13 -12.27
C ALA A 219 0.87 12.96 -13.22
N ALA A 220 1.26 14.01 -13.95
CA ALA A 220 2.40 13.97 -14.86
C ALA A 220 3.73 13.73 -14.11
N ALA A 221 3.94 14.43 -12.98
CA ALA A 221 5.14 14.29 -12.16
C ALA A 221 5.24 12.86 -11.57
N MET A 222 4.13 12.31 -11.08
CA MET A 222 4.13 10.95 -10.52
C MET A 222 4.36 9.89 -11.59
N ARG A 223 3.74 10.03 -12.77
CA ARG A 223 4.00 9.12 -13.90
C ARG A 223 5.49 9.10 -14.27
N ALA A 224 6.08 10.28 -14.44
CA ALA A 224 7.50 10.43 -14.75
C ALA A 224 8.41 9.81 -13.66
N HIS A 225 8.04 9.98 -12.38
CA HIS A 225 8.76 9.34 -11.26
C HIS A 225 8.75 7.80 -11.39
N ILE A 226 7.59 7.19 -11.65
CA ILE A 226 7.48 5.73 -11.79
C ILE A 226 8.18 5.22 -13.05
N GLU A 227 8.15 5.96 -14.15
CA GLU A 227 8.89 5.62 -15.37
C GLU A 227 10.42 5.62 -15.16
N LEU A 228 10.94 6.58 -14.39
CA LEU A 228 12.36 6.60 -14.01
C LEU A 228 12.72 5.40 -13.12
N VAL A 229 11.85 5.06 -12.16
CA VAL A 229 12.01 3.84 -11.34
C VAL A 229 12.04 2.59 -12.22
N ARG A 230 11.21 2.50 -13.26
CA ARG A 230 11.23 1.38 -14.21
C ARG A 230 12.58 1.28 -14.94
N GLY A 231 13.07 2.39 -15.50
CA GLY A 231 14.34 2.42 -16.23
C GLY A 231 15.55 2.01 -15.37
N GLU A 232 15.58 2.44 -14.11
CA GLU A 232 16.65 2.06 -13.16
C GLU A 232 16.61 0.56 -12.82
N TYR A 233 15.42 -0.08 -12.83
CA TYR A 233 15.33 -1.54 -12.70
C TYR A 233 15.89 -2.26 -13.93
N GLU A 234 15.54 -1.83 -15.15
CA GLU A 234 16.00 -2.47 -16.39
C GLU A 234 17.54 -2.47 -16.46
N ILE A 235 18.17 -1.37 -16.02
CA ILE A 235 19.65 -1.30 -15.91
C ILE A 235 20.17 -2.32 -14.89
N TYR A 236 19.56 -2.40 -13.71
CA TYR A 236 19.96 -3.37 -12.68
C TYR A 236 19.81 -4.82 -13.17
N ALA A 237 18.68 -5.16 -13.80
CA ALA A 237 18.37 -6.51 -14.26
C ALA A 237 19.33 -7.02 -15.34
N VAL A 238 19.97 -6.12 -16.10
CA VAL A 238 20.98 -6.46 -17.12
C VAL A 238 22.40 -6.51 -16.52
N SER A 239 22.61 -5.92 -15.35
CA SER A 239 23.94 -5.76 -14.72
C SER A 239 24.28 -6.83 -13.67
N VAL A 240 23.37 -7.78 -13.40
CA VAL A 240 23.49 -8.86 -12.41
C VAL A 240 23.24 -10.20 -13.08
#